data_AF-A0A7Y7E805-F1
#
_entry.id   AF-A0A7Y7E805-F1
#
_cell.length_a   1.000
_cell.length_b   1.000
_cell.length_c   1.000
_cell.angle_alpha   90.00
_cell.angle_beta   90.00
_cell.angle_gamma   90.00
#
_symmetry.space_group_name_H-M   'P 1'
#
loop_
_entity.id
_entity.type
_entity.pdbx_description
1 polymer ?
#
loop_
_entity_poly.entity_id
_entity_poly.type
_entity_poly.pdbx_seq_one_letter_code
_entity_poly.pdbx_strand_id
1 'polypeptide(L)'
;MDHCDGVAHLEWWANLSTCLMRIPVRVAAAADDTAWDAIISPVVEGEAQEEVQLLLDADPVFTLRTADGVVATVAAEHSGDINRLRLRIAAEE
;
A
#
# COMPACT_ATOMS: atom_id res chain seq x y z
N MET A 1 9.97 -17.99 8.14
CA MET A 1 9.44 -17.20 7.01
C MET A 1 9.89 -15.78 7.25
N ASP A 2 10.68 -15.28 6.31
CA ASP A 2 11.45 -14.05 6.42
C ASP A 2 10.52 -12.87 6.68
N HIS A 3 10.72 -12.25 7.83
CA HIS A 3 10.00 -11.08 8.28
C HIS A 3 10.43 -9.93 7.35
N CYS A 4 9.69 -9.69 6.26
CA CYS A 4 9.90 -8.53 5.41
C CYS A 4 9.47 -7.26 6.17
N ASP A 5 10.31 -6.80 7.10
CA ASP A 5 10.35 -5.40 7.54
C ASP A 5 11.10 -4.65 6.43
N GLY A 6 10.34 -4.20 5.43
CA GLY A 6 10.89 -3.74 4.17
C GLY A 6 10.39 -2.36 3.81
N VAL A 7 11.29 -1.49 3.34
CA VAL A 7 10.89 -0.29 2.61
C VAL A 7 10.26 -0.75 1.30
N ALA A 8 9.04 -0.28 1.05
CA ALA A 8 8.27 -0.58 -0.14
C ALA A 8 7.58 0.69 -0.67
N HIS A 9 7.04 0.59 -1.87
CA HIS A 9 6.27 1.63 -2.50
C HIS A 9 4.96 1.07 -3.00
N LEU A 10 3.85 1.74 -2.68
CA LEU A 10 2.58 1.53 -3.35
C LEU A 10 2.55 2.45 -4.57
N GLU A 11 2.35 1.87 -5.73
CA GLU A 11 2.25 2.59 -6.99
C GLU A 11 0.82 2.46 -7.51
N TRP A 12 0.16 3.59 -7.70
CA TRP A 12 -1.15 3.67 -8.34
C TRP A 12 -0.97 4.01 -9.80
N TRP A 13 -1.54 3.21 -10.68
CA TRP A 13 -1.34 3.31 -12.12
C TRP A 13 -2.68 3.54 -12.83
N ALA A 14 -2.72 4.51 -13.75
CA ALA A 14 -3.85 4.66 -14.66
C ALA A 14 -3.87 3.57 -15.73
N ASN A 15 -2.69 3.07 -16.08
CA ASN A 15 -2.43 2.03 -17.07
C ASN A 15 -1.00 1.49 -16.86
N LEU A 16 -0.62 0.46 -17.61
CA LEU A 16 0.69 -0.22 -17.53
C LEU A 16 1.92 0.68 -17.72
N SER A 17 1.76 1.96 -18.08
CA SER A 17 2.86 2.89 -18.33
C SER A 17 2.72 4.24 -17.63
N THR A 18 1.59 4.51 -16.98
CA THR A 18 1.29 5.82 -16.37
C THR A 18 1.06 5.68 -14.87
N CYS A 19 2.09 5.99 -14.09
CA CYS A 19 2.00 6.06 -12.63
C CYS A 19 1.36 7.39 -12.23
N LEU A 20 0.21 7.33 -11.57
CA LEU A 20 -0.51 8.51 -11.06
C LEU A 20 0.02 8.95 -9.70
N MET A 21 0.32 7.99 -8.83
CA MET A 21 0.75 8.27 -7.46
C MET A 21 1.71 7.18 -6.98
N ARG A 22 2.73 7.58 -6.23
CA ARG A 22 3.64 6.66 -5.55
C ARG A 22 3.72 7.03 -4.08
N ILE A 23 3.32 6.09 -3.22
CA ILE A 23 3.29 6.27 -1.77
C ILE A 23 4.38 5.39 -1.16
N PRO A 24 5.42 5.97 -0.54
CA PRO A 24 6.39 5.21 0.22
C PRO A 24 5.76 4.64 1.49
N VAL A 25 5.89 3.33 1.68
CA VAL A 25 5.35 2.60 2.82
C VAL A 25 6.40 1.66 3.41
N ARG A 26 6.29 1.37 4.70
CA ARG A 26 7.00 0.27 5.35
C ARG A 26 6.01 -0.86 5.52
N VAL A 27 6.27 -1.98 4.86
CA VAL A 27 5.45 -3.17 5.01
C VAL A 27 6.01 -4.05 6.12
N ALA A 28 5.12 -4.68 6.86
CA ALA A 28 5.38 -5.72 7.84
C ALA A 28 4.37 -6.86 7.61
N ALA A 29 4.81 -8.10 7.78
CA ALA A 29 3.89 -9.23 7.72
C ALA A 29 2.84 -9.11 8.82
N ALA A 30 1.55 -9.16 8.46
CA ALA A 30 0.51 -9.26 9.46
C ALA A 30 0.54 -10.67 10.08
N ALA A 31 -0.06 -10.82 11.27
CA ALA A 31 -0.24 -12.15 11.87
C ALA A 31 -1.14 -13.07 11.02
N ASP A 32 -1.93 -12.49 10.12
CA ASP A 32 -2.71 -13.18 9.11
C ASP A 32 -1.86 -13.35 7.83
N ASP A 33 -1.64 -14.59 7.38
CA ASP A 33 -0.78 -14.95 6.23
C ASP A 33 -1.24 -14.37 4.88
N THR A 34 -2.43 -13.74 4.85
CA THR A 34 -3.07 -13.21 3.64
C THR A 34 -3.08 -11.68 3.57
N ALA A 35 -2.44 -10.99 4.51
CA ALA A 35 -2.39 -9.53 4.52
C ALA A 35 -1.02 -9.00 4.99
N TRP A 36 -0.67 -7.81 4.54
CA TRP A 36 0.44 -7.03 5.08
C TRP A 36 -0.08 -5.81 5.82
N ASP A 37 0.59 -5.49 6.91
CA ASP A 37 0.45 -4.21 7.58
C ASP A 37 1.43 -3.24 6.92
N ALA A 38 0.98 -2.07 6.51
CA ALA A 38 1.80 -1.08 5.84
C ALA A 38 1.68 0.26 6.54
N ILE A 39 2.80 0.95 6.72
CA ILE A 39 2.83 2.27 7.35
C ILE A 39 3.36 3.28 6.34
N ILE A 40 2.57 4.30 6.02
CA ILE A 40 2.96 5.40 5.14
C ILE A 40 4.13 6.17 5.79
N SER A 41 5.22 6.33 5.03
CA SER A 41 6.45 6.94 5.55
C SER A 41 7.14 7.78 4.45
N PRO A 42 7.20 9.11 4.58
CA PRO A 42 6.86 9.91 5.75
C PRO A 42 5.34 9.97 6.02
N VAL A 43 4.99 10.21 7.29
CA VAL A 43 3.60 10.41 7.74
C VAL A 43 2.96 11.50 6.91
N VAL A 44 1.75 11.25 6.41
CA VAL A 44 0.94 12.23 5.69
C VAL A 44 0.01 12.93 6.68
N GLU A 45 -0.06 14.26 6.59
CA GLU A 45 -0.86 15.11 7.48
C GLU A 45 -1.56 16.21 6.66
N GLY A 46 -2.66 16.76 7.18
CA GLY A 46 -3.39 17.86 6.53
C GLY A 46 -4.04 17.46 5.20
N GLU A 47 -3.89 18.28 4.16
CA GLU A 47 -4.54 18.07 2.86
C GLU A 47 -4.14 16.73 2.22
N ALA A 48 -2.87 16.34 2.32
CA ALA A 48 -2.38 15.06 1.77
C ALA A 48 -3.04 13.84 2.44
N GLN A 49 -3.38 13.97 3.72
CA GLN A 49 -4.09 12.93 4.47
C GLN A 49 -5.55 12.79 3.99
N GLU A 50 -6.20 13.90 3.63
CA GLU A 50 -7.56 13.88 3.06
C GLU A 50 -7.56 13.29 1.64
N GLU A 51 -6.56 13.61 0.81
CA GLU A 51 -6.40 13.04 -0.53
C GLU A 51 -6.19 11.52 -0.50
N VAL A 52 -5.33 11.03 0.41
CA VAL A 52 -5.08 9.60 0.59
C VAL A 52 -6.34 8.88 1.09
N GLN A 53 -7.11 9.47 2.01
CA GLN A 53 -8.40 8.93 2.44
C GLN A 53 -9.38 8.78 1.29
N LEU A 54 -9.56 9.84 0.52
CA LEU A 54 -10.49 9.83 -0.61
C LEU A 54 -10.09 8.78 -1.65
N LEU A 55 -8.78 8.65 -1.89
CA LEU A 55 -8.25 7.63 -2.77
C LEU A 55 -8.59 6.23 -2.24
N LEU A 56 -8.36 5.96 -0.94
CA LEU A 56 -8.62 4.66 -0.31
C LEU A 56 -10.12 4.31 -0.22
N ASP A 57 -11.00 5.30 -0.02
CA ASP A 57 -12.46 5.11 -0.03
C ASP A 57 -12.98 4.63 -1.39
N ALA A 58 -12.26 4.93 -2.47
CA ALA A 58 -12.56 4.45 -3.82
C ALA A 58 -12.12 2.99 -4.09
N ASP A 59 -11.66 2.26 -3.06
CA ASP A 59 -11.09 0.91 -3.14
C ASP A 59 -10.05 0.74 -4.26
N PRO A 60 -8.97 1.53 -4.23
CA PRO A 60 -7.98 1.57 -5.29
C PRO A 60 -7.09 0.33 -5.24
N VAL A 61 -6.79 -0.20 -6.43
CA VAL A 61 -5.81 -1.27 -6.58
C VAL A 61 -4.43 -0.67 -6.82
N PHE A 62 -3.48 -1.02 -5.97
CA PHE A 62 -2.10 -0.58 -6.05
C PHE A 62 -1.17 -1.72 -6.49
N THR A 63 -0.03 -1.35 -7.04
CA THR A 63 1.11 -2.24 -7.20
C THR A 63 2.07 -2.02 -6.03
N LEU A 64 2.22 -3.02 -5.16
CA LEU A 64 3.22 -3.05 -4.11
C LEU A 64 4.56 -3.46 -4.70
N ARG A 65 5.56 -2.59 -4.56
CA ARG A 65 6.94 -2.86 -4.96
C ARG A 65 7.88 -2.79 -3.76
N THR A 66 8.45 -3.94 -3.38
CA THR A 66 9.42 -4.00 -2.27
C THR A 66 10.85 -3.73 -2.74
N ALA A 67 11.74 -3.38 -1.81
CA ALA A 67 13.16 -3.23 -2.10
C ALA A 67 13.81 -4.50 -2.68
N ASP A 68 13.34 -5.68 -2.29
CA ASP A 68 13.74 -6.98 -2.83
C ASP A 68 13.24 -7.25 -4.26
N GLY A 69 12.48 -6.30 -4.83
CA GLY A 69 11.95 -6.40 -6.19
C GLY A 69 10.68 -7.22 -6.30
N VAL A 70 10.02 -7.57 -5.19
CA VAL A 70 8.70 -8.20 -5.22
C VAL A 70 7.70 -7.18 -5.74
N VAL A 71 6.97 -7.56 -6.78
CA VAL A 71 5.89 -6.76 -7.37
C VAL A 71 4.61 -7.55 -7.23
N ALA A 72 3.65 -7.03 -6.46
CA ALA A 72 2.36 -7.67 -6.23
C ALA A 72 1.22 -6.65 -6.33
N THR A 73 0.09 -7.07 -6.88
CA THR A 73 -1.12 -6.24 -6.92
C THR A 73 -1.85 -6.37 -5.60
N VAL A 74 -2.09 -5.25 -4.91
CA VAL A 74 -2.72 -5.21 -3.59
C VAL A 74 -3.84 -4.18 -3.54
N ALA A 75 -4.94 -4.55 -2.87
CA ALA A 75 -5.91 -3.58 -2.38
C ALA A 75 -5.40 -3.02 -1.05
N ALA A 76 -5.54 -1.71 -0.85
CA ALA A 76 -5.15 -1.06 0.40
C ALA A 76 -6.40 -0.55 1.13
N GLU A 77 -6.53 -0.93 2.39
CA GLU A 77 -7.63 -0.54 3.26
C GLU A 77 -7.08 0.18 4.50
N HIS A 78 -7.85 1.08 5.11
CA HIS A 78 -7.43 1.69 6.38
C HIS A 78 -7.41 0.68 7.52
N SER A 79 -6.31 0.65 8.28
CA SER A 79 -6.17 -0.17 9.49
C SER A 79 -6.36 0.68 10.75
N GLY A 80 -7.49 1.38 10.84
CA GLY A 80 -7.90 2.22 11.99
C GLY A 80 -7.10 3.51 12.17
N ASP A 81 -5.82 3.53 11.81
CA ASP A 81 -4.99 4.73 11.67
C ASP A 81 -4.83 5.07 10.19
N ILE A 82 -4.79 6.35 9.88
CA ILE A 82 -4.73 6.82 8.49
C ILE A 82 -3.40 6.56 7.80
N ASN A 83 -2.32 6.58 8.58
CA ASN A 83 -0.99 6.25 8.09
C ASN A 83 -0.76 4.75 8.09
N ARG A 84 -1.72 3.96 8.60
CA ARG A 84 -1.62 2.51 8.68
C ARG A 84 -2.61 1.87 7.72
N LEU A 85 -2.08 1.24 6.70
CA LEU A 85 -2.84 0.54 5.68
C LEU A 85 -2.75 -0.96 5.92
N ARG A 86 -3.84 -1.65 5.65
CA ARG A 86 -3.87 -3.11 5.50
C ARG A 86 -3.86 -3.41 4.02
N LEU A 87 -2.82 -4.07 3.56
CA LEU A 87 -2.68 -4.50 2.18
C LEU A 87 -3.15 -5.94 2.05
N ARG A 88 -4.04 -6.21 1.10
CA ARG A 88 -4.47 -7.57 0.75
C ARG A 88 -4.11 -7.83 -0.69
N ILE A 89 -3.67 -9.04 -1.01
CA ILE A 89 -3.48 -9.44 -2.41
C ILE A 89 -4.82 -9.29 -3.13
N ALA A 90 -4.83 -8.46 -4.18
CA ALA A 90 -5.94 -8.44 -5.10
C ALA A 90 -5.86 -9.73 -5.92
N ALA A 91 -6.89 -10.57 -5.85
CA ALA A 91 -6.98 -11.72 -6.74
C ALA A 91 -7.07 -11.19 -8.18
N GLU A 92 -6.21 -11.72 -9.06
CA GLU A 92 -6.41 -11.57 -10.50
C GLU A 92 -7.67 -12.38 -10.84
N GLU A 93 -8.80 -11.70 -11.11
CA GLU A 93 -10.04 -12.37 -11.57
C GLU A 93 -9.88 -12.96 -12.97
#